data_AF-A0A7C3MCG1-F1
#
_entry.id   AF-A0A7C3MCG1-F1
#
_cell.length_a   1.000
_cell.length_b   1.000
_cell.length_c   1.000
_cell.angle_alpha   90.00
_cell.angle_beta   90.00
_cell.angle_gamma   90.00
#
_symmetry.space_group_name_H-M   'P 1'
#
loop_
_entity.id
_entity.type
_entity.pdbx_description
1 polymer ?
#
loop_
_entity_poly.entity_id
_entity_poly.type
_entity_poly.pdbx_seq_one_letter_code
_entity_poly.pdbx_strand_id
1 'polypeptide(L)'
;MRRANDSTNLALLRAGALFPYVGNADVFRCPADSSEIFGRPRVRSYSMNGWMGSRYMASYGARTEYRTFVRDAEIASAVPSVLWVLIDEHEASIDDGFFLVTMDDSQPFASFPAVRHSRGYNLSFTDGHVELYKIRDPDSERLFTLTQGTGAQQTFRPSNIDWIRLKQVTTTR
;
A
#
# COMPACT_ATOMS: atom_id res chain seq x y z
N MET A 1 12.74 -1.00 2.18
CA MET A 1 13.60 -0.84 3.38
C MET A 1 13.13 -1.84 4.43
N ARG A 2 13.52 -3.11 4.27
CA ARG A 2 12.91 -4.23 5.01
C ARG A 2 13.39 -4.35 6.46
N ARG A 3 14.52 -3.74 6.81
CA ARG A 3 15.05 -3.74 8.18
C ARG A 3 14.72 -2.42 8.86
N ALA A 4 14.46 -2.45 10.17
CA ALA A 4 14.16 -1.27 10.98
C ALA A 4 15.20 -0.15 10.83
N ASN A 5 16.49 -0.50 10.80
CA ASN A 5 17.58 0.47 10.61
C ASN A 5 17.51 1.17 9.24
N ASP A 6 17.05 0.47 8.20
CA ASP A 6 16.95 1.02 6.85
C ASP A 6 15.83 2.05 6.76
N SER A 7 14.78 1.92 7.58
CA SER A 7 13.60 2.78 7.54
C SER A 7 13.89 4.26 7.83
N THR A 8 15.06 4.59 8.38
CA THR A 8 15.49 5.97 8.69
C THR A 8 16.61 6.45 7.75
N ASN A 9 16.99 5.64 6.75
CA ASN A 9 18.18 5.86 5.93
C ASN A 9 17.83 6.60 4.62
N LEU A 10 18.09 7.91 4.60
CA LEU A 10 17.90 8.75 3.40
C LEU A 10 18.78 8.33 2.21
N ALA A 11 19.95 7.71 2.42
CA ALA A 11 20.79 7.28 1.31
C ALA A 11 20.13 6.11 0.55
N LEU A 12 19.49 5.18 1.27
CA LEU A 12 18.72 4.10 0.65
C LEU A 12 17.49 4.62 -0.09
N LEU A 13 16.81 5.62 0.47
CA LEU A 13 15.71 6.31 -0.22
C LEU A 13 16.20 6.95 -1.52
N ARG A 14 17.31 7.69 -1.48
CA ARG A 14 17.91 8.39 -2.62
C ARG A 14 18.42 7.45 -3.71
N ALA A 15 18.80 6.23 -3.34
CA ALA A 15 19.17 5.18 -4.27
C ALA A 15 17.96 4.47 -4.93
N GLY A 16 16.73 4.74 -4.46
CA GLY A 16 15.51 4.14 -4.99
C GLY A 16 15.20 4.61 -6.41
N ALA A 17 14.57 3.73 -7.21
CA ALA A 17 14.30 3.97 -8.63
C ALA A 17 13.44 5.22 -8.92
N LEU A 18 12.57 5.62 -7.98
CA LEU A 18 11.72 6.79 -8.13
C LEU A 18 12.43 8.11 -7.80
N PHE A 19 13.50 8.08 -7.00
CA PHE A 19 14.14 9.30 -6.50
C PHE A 19 14.69 10.21 -7.60
N PRO A 20 15.36 9.71 -8.68
CA PRO A 20 15.85 10.57 -9.76
C PRO A 20 14.78 11.41 -10.46
N TYR A 21 13.51 10.98 -10.42
CA TYR A 21 12.39 11.69 -11.04
C TYR A 21 11.74 12.70 -10.09
N VAL A 22 11.84 12.48 -8.77
CA VAL A 22 11.22 13.35 -7.74
C VAL A 22 12.20 14.40 -7.23
N GLY A 23 13.47 14.02 -7.00
CA GLY A 23 14.54 14.91 -6.54
C GLY A 23 14.40 15.42 -5.11
N ASN A 24 13.29 15.14 -4.42
CA ASN A 24 13.03 15.58 -3.05
C ASN A 24 12.61 14.40 -2.17
N ALA A 25 13.35 14.17 -1.08
CA ALA A 25 13.09 13.08 -0.14
C ALA A 25 11.81 13.29 0.69
N ASP A 26 11.43 14.55 0.94
CA ASP A 26 10.31 14.87 1.83
C ASP A 26 8.96 14.42 1.24
N VAL A 27 8.88 14.25 -0.08
CA VAL A 27 7.67 13.78 -0.79
C VAL A 27 7.39 12.29 -0.57
N PHE A 28 8.37 11.50 -0.11
CA PHE A 28 8.21 10.06 0.10
C PHE A 28 7.49 9.72 1.42
N ARG A 29 7.33 10.70 2.32
CA ARG A 29 6.69 10.54 3.63
C ARG A 29 5.42 11.37 3.68
N CYS A 30 4.35 10.80 4.24
CA CYS A 30 3.14 11.54 4.53
C CYS A 30 3.40 12.55 5.67
N PRO A 31 3.01 13.83 5.52
CA PRO A 31 3.16 14.82 6.60
C PRO A 31 2.39 14.47 7.88
N ALA A 32 1.32 13.67 7.77
CA ALA A 32 0.54 13.18 8.91
C ALA A 32 1.12 11.91 9.54
N ASP A 33 2.17 11.33 8.95
CA ASP A 33 2.86 10.18 9.53
C ASP A 33 3.72 10.64 10.72
N SER A 34 3.35 10.20 11.91
CA SER A 34 4.08 10.41 13.16
C SER A 34 4.99 9.23 13.53
N SER A 35 5.11 8.22 12.66
CA SER A 35 5.86 7.00 12.97
C SER A 35 7.36 7.25 13.01
N GLU A 36 7.99 6.65 14.02
CA GLU A 36 9.42 6.73 14.26
C GLU A 36 10.01 5.35 14.52
N ILE A 37 11.30 5.20 14.23
CA ILE A 37 12.12 4.08 14.67
C ILE A 37 13.35 4.64 15.37
N PHE A 38 13.61 4.19 16.60
CA PHE A 38 14.72 4.65 17.44
C PHE A 38 14.77 6.19 17.61
N GLY A 39 13.60 6.82 17.77
CA GLY A 39 13.47 8.28 17.95
C GLY A 39 13.78 9.09 16.69
N ARG A 40 13.73 8.46 15.50
CA ARG A 40 13.92 9.12 14.21
C ARG A 40 12.72 8.86 13.30
N PRO A 41 12.22 9.88 12.59
CA PRO A 41 11.19 9.68 11.58
C PRO A 41 11.63 8.66 10.52
N ARG A 42 10.72 7.75 10.16
CA ARG A 42 10.88 6.92 8.96
C ARG A 42 10.96 7.80 7.71
N VAL A 43 11.70 7.39 6.68
CA VAL A 43 11.89 8.22 5.47
C VAL A 43 10.82 8.03 4.40
N ARG A 44 9.84 7.14 4.62
CA ARG A 44 8.79 6.79 3.65
C ARG A 44 7.50 6.35 4.35
N SER A 45 6.35 6.68 3.76
CA SER A 45 5.02 6.19 4.18
C SER A 45 4.27 5.46 3.06
N TYR A 46 4.64 5.64 1.79
CA TYR A 46 3.87 5.14 0.66
C TYR A 46 4.43 3.86 0.06
N SER A 47 3.56 2.88 -0.24
CA SER A 47 3.89 1.66 -0.99
C SER A 47 3.14 1.59 -2.31
N MET A 48 3.65 0.76 -3.22
CA MET A 48 3.05 0.54 -4.54
C MET A 48 2.17 -0.70 -4.54
N ASN A 49 1.09 -0.67 -5.34
CA ASN A 49 0.24 -1.84 -5.59
C ASN A 49 1.08 -3.04 -6.06
N GLY A 50 1.07 -4.14 -5.31
CA GLY A 50 1.83 -5.34 -5.65
C GLY A 50 1.46 -6.01 -6.97
N TRP A 51 0.31 -5.66 -7.56
CA TRP A 51 -0.13 -6.11 -8.88
C TRP A 51 0.42 -5.25 -10.03
N MET A 52 1.19 -4.20 -9.73
CA MET A 52 1.85 -3.32 -10.70
C MET A 52 3.37 -3.48 -10.70
N GLY A 53 3.99 -3.28 -11.86
CA GLY A 53 5.44 -3.25 -12.04
C GLY A 53 6.15 -4.61 -11.97
N SER A 54 5.43 -5.70 -11.68
CA SER A 54 5.98 -7.06 -11.60
C SER A 54 4.96 -8.13 -11.98
N ARG A 55 5.44 -9.29 -12.44
CA ARG A 55 4.62 -10.49 -12.68
C ARG A 55 4.43 -11.36 -11.44
N TYR A 56 5.07 -11.02 -10.32
CA TYR A 56 5.10 -11.85 -9.11
C TYR A 56 3.70 -12.30 -8.65
N MET A 57 2.73 -11.37 -8.61
CA MET A 57 1.37 -11.68 -8.15
C MET A 57 0.58 -12.61 -9.08
N ALA A 58 0.93 -12.71 -10.36
CA ALA A 58 0.24 -13.61 -11.29
C ALA A 58 0.44 -15.10 -10.95
N SER A 59 1.53 -15.43 -10.24
CA SER A 59 1.80 -16.79 -9.75
C SER A 59 1.69 -16.92 -8.23
N TYR A 60 1.58 -15.80 -7.51
CA TYR A 60 1.47 -15.80 -6.06
C TYR A 60 0.17 -16.50 -5.63
N GLY A 61 0.29 -17.57 -4.83
CA GLY A 61 -0.87 -18.38 -4.45
C GLY A 61 -1.60 -19.07 -5.63
N ALA A 62 -0.91 -19.27 -6.76
CA ALA A 62 -1.44 -19.89 -7.99
C ALA A 62 -2.67 -19.16 -8.60
N ARG A 63 -2.69 -17.83 -8.52
CA ARG A 63 -3.82 -16.98 -8.98
C ARG A 63 -3.68 -16.51 -10.42
N THR A 64 -3.97 -17.40 -11.35
CA THR A 64 -3.90 -17.12 -12.80
C THR A 64 -5.09 -16.35 -13.34
N GLU A 65 -6.17 -16.20 -12.55
CA GLU A 65 -7.41 -15.52 -12.94
C GLU A 65 -7.36 -13.99 -12.77
N TYR A 66 -6.24 -13.44 -12.29
CA TYR A 66 -6.06 -11.99 -12.08
C TYR A 66 -4.84 -11.48 -12.86
N ARG A 67 -4.91 -10.23 -13.30
CA ARG A 67 -3.91 -9.63 -14.19
C ARG A 67 -2.89 -8.80 -13.42
N THR A 68 -1.62 -8.96 -13.77
CA THR A 68 -0.56 -8.01 -13.37
C THR A 68 -0.33 -7.01 -14.48
N PHE A 69 0.15 -5.82 -14.12
CA PHE A 69 0.38 -4.71 -15.05
C PHE A 69 1.85 -4.30 -15.01
N VAL A 70 2.61 -4.64 -16.04
CA VAL A 70 4.05 -4.35 -16.11
C VAL A 70 4.38 -3.28 -17.14
N ARG A 71 3.53 -3.13 -18.17
CA ARG A 71 3.72 -2.18 -19.26
C ARG A 71 2.55 -1.20 -19.34
N ASP A 72 2.83 0.02 -19.78
CA ASP A 72 1.81 1.06 -19.98
C ASP A 72 0.68 0.61 -20.92
N ALA A 73 1.00 -0.17 -21.95
CA ALA A 73 -0.01 -0.75 -22.86
C ALA A 73 -1.00 -1.68 -22.14
N GLU A 74 -0.56 -2.38 -21.07
CA GLU A 74 -1.44 -3.24 -20.28
C GLU A 74 -2.38 -2.40 -19.42
N ILE A 75 -1.87 -1.31 -18.84
CA ILE A 75 -2.67 -0.35 -18.08
C ILE A 75 -3.72 0.32 -18.99
N ALA A 76 -3.30 0.76 -20.18
CA ALA A 76 -4.19 1.35 -21.17
C ALA A 76 -5.33 0.40 -21.58
N SER A 77 -5.06 -0.92 -21.62
CA SER A 77 -6.07 -1.94 -21.94
C SER A 77 -7.08 -2.19 -20.81
N ALA A 78 -6.80 -1.77 -19.58
CA ALA A 78 -7.58 -2.11 -18.38
C ALA A 78 -8.28 -0.89 -17.72
N VAL A 79 -8.42 0.21 -18.47
CA VAL A 79 -8.99 1.50 -18.02
C VAL A 79 -8.15 2.15 -16.91
N PRO A 80 -7.31 3.15 -17.23
CA PRO A 80 -6.39 3.75 -16.25
C PRO A 80 -7.03 4.29 -14.95
N SER A 81 -8.29 4.73 -15.02
CA SER A 81 -9.00 5.32 -13.88
C SER A 81 -9.48 4.30 -12.83
N VAL A 82 -9.29 2.99 -13.02
CA VAL A 82 -9.73 1.98 -12.03
C VAL A 82 -8.58 1.22 -11.38
N LEU A 83 -7.34 1.50 -11.77
CA LEU A 83 -6.16 0.84 -11.25
C LEU A 83 -5.33 1.81 -10.40
N TRP A 84 -5.17 1.49 -9.12
CA TRP A 84 -4.37 2.31 -8.20
C TRP A 84 -2.90 1.90 -8.20
N VAL A 85 -2.02 2.88 -8.00
CA VAL A 85 -0.56 2.76 -8.02
C VAL A 85 0.02 2.92 -6.63
N LEU A 86 -0.32 4.01 -5.93
CA LEU A 86 0.27 4.38 -4.64
C LEU A 86 -0.80 4.45 -3.54
N ILE A 87 -0.39 4.03 -2.34
CA ILE A 87 -1.19 4.08 -1.11
C ILE A 87 -0.28 4.43 0.08
N ASP A 88 -0.82 5.17 1.04
CA ASP A 88 -0.19 5.35 2.35
C ASP A 88 -0.31 4.06 3.17
N GLU A 89 0.81 3.42 3.50
CA GLU A 89 0.86 2.18 4.25
C GLU A 89 1.12 2.46 5.73
N HIS A 90 0.44 1.70 6.58
CA HIS A 90 0.59 1.84 8.02
C HIS A 90 1.99 1.41 8.46
N GLU A 91 2.56 2.07 9.47
CA GLU A 91 3.93 1.82 9.94
C GLU A 91 4.18 0.40 10.49
N ALA A 92 3.10 -0.35 10.74
CA ALA A 92 3.13 -1.72 11.25
C ALA A 92 3.20 -2.76 10.13
N SER A 93 2.81 -2.42 8.90
CA SER A 93 2.97 -3.28 7.71
C SER A 93 4.06 -2.80 6.76
N ILE A 94 4.38 -1.50 6.74
CA ILE A 94 5.33 -0.93 5.79
C ILE A 94 6.74 -1.54 5.89
N ASP A 95 7.24 -2.05 4.77
CA ASP A 95 8.57 -2.68 4.70
C ASP A 95 9.34 -2.35 3.40
N ASP A 96 9.11 -3.07 2.32
CA ASP A 96 9.89 -3.07 1.08
C ASP A 96 9.31 -2.19 -0.03
N GLY A 97 8.06 -1.73 0.14
CA GLY A 97 7.37 -0.91 -0.85
C GLY A 97 6.39 -1.67 -1.73
N PHE A 98 6.19 -2.94 -1.43
CA PHE A 98 5.22 -3.81 -2.06
C PHE A 98 3.96 -3.92 -1.18
N PHE A 99 2.90 -3.24 -1.58
CA PHE A 99 1.62 -3.34 -0.88
C PHE A 99 0.91 -4.64 -1.31
N LEU A 100 0.95 -5.66 -0.44
CA LEU A 100 0.42 -6.98 -0.70
C LEU A 100 -1.11 -7.01 -0.53
N VAL A 101 -1.80 -7.31 -1.63
CA VAL A 101 -3.24 -7.60 -1.67
C VAL A 101 -3.45 -9.03 -2.18
N THR A 102 -3.82 -9.93 -1.28
CA THR A 102 -4.16 -11.31 -1.62
C THR A 102 -5.55 -11.40 -2.25
N MET A 103 -5.69 -11.92 -3.47
CA MET A 103 -7.01 -12.04 -4.10
C MET A 103 -7.79 -13.30 -3.67
N ASP A 104 -7.18 -14.13 -2.82
CA ASP A 104 -7.73 -15.39 -2.34
C ASP A 104 -8.15 -15.43 -0.88
N ASP A 105 -8.10 -14.27 -0.22
CA ASP A 105 -8.45 -14.12 1.18
C ASP A 105 -7.61 -14.96 2.15
N SER A 106 -6.43 -15.44 1.72
CA SER A 106 -5.47 -16.11 2.60
C SER A 106 -4.94 -15.18 3.69
N GLN A 107 -4.80 -13.89 3.39
CA GLN A 107 -4.35 -12.89 4.33
C GLN A 107 -4.97 -11.51 4.05
N PRO A 108 -6.24 -11.30 4.41
CA PRO A 108 -6.87 -9.99 4.27
C PRO A 108 -6.07 -8.90 4.98
N PHE A 109 -5.78 -7.81 4.25
CA PHE A 109 -4.94 -6.71 4.72
C PHE A 109 -3.53 -7.14 5.19
N ALA A 110 -2.88 -8.04 4.43
CA ALA A 110 -1.48 -8.42 4.67
C ALA A 110 -0.54 -7.21 4.73
N SER A 111 -0.62 -6.35 3.71
CA SER A 111 -0.29 -4.92 3.84
C SER A 111 -1.58 -4.18 4.13
N PHE A 112 -1.53 -3.19 5.02
CA PHE A 112 -2.74 -2.49 5.43
C PHE A 112 -2.58 -0.97 5.38
N PRO A 113 -3.63 -0.27 4.92
CA PRO A 113 -3.52 1.14 4.66
C PRO A 113 -3.45 1.94 5.96
N ALA A 114 -2.73 3.05 5.92
CA ALA A 114 -2.78 4.03 6.99
C ALA A 114 -4.09 4.83 6.92
N VAL A 115 -4.74 5.03 8.07
CA VAL A 115 -6.02 5.76 8.17
C VAL A 115 -5.87 7.20 8.66
N ARG A 116 -4.67 7.76 8.51
CA ARG A 116 -4.27 9.07 9.06
C ARG A 116 -5.12 10.21 8.47
N HIS A 117 -5.77 10.00 7.32
CA HIS A 117 -6.60 10.99 6.66
C HIS A 117 -8.09 10.75 6.89
N SER A 118 -8.60 11.32 7.98
CA SER A 118 -10.04 11.34 8.30
C SER A 118 -10.68 9.95 8.32
N ARG A 119 -10.06 8.98 9.01
CA ARG A 119 -10.54 7.58 9.12
C ARG A 119 -10.71 6.90 7.75
N GLY A 120 -9.75 7.13 6.87
CA GLY A 120 -9.72 6.56 5.53
C GLY A 120 -8.33 6.62 4.94
N TYR A 121 -8.18 5.95 3.81
CA TYR A 121 -6.94 5.89 3.05
C TYR A 121 -7.13 6.43 1.65
N ASN A 122 -6.08 7.01 1.09
CA ASN A 122 -6.10 7.56 -0.26
C ASN A 122 -5.47 6.58 -1.24
N LEU A 123 -6.10 6.38 -2.38
CA LEU A 123 -5.54 5.65 -3.51
C LEU A 123 -5.25 6.65 -4.63
N SER A 124 -4.01 6.65 -5.13
CA SER A 124 -3.64 7.38 -6.35
C SER A 124 -3.70 6.42 -7.55
N PHE A 125 -4.37 6.84 -8.62
CA PHE A 125 -4.66 6.01 -9.79
C PHE A 125 -3.73 6.28 -10.96
N THR A 126 -3.68 5.36 -11.93
CA THR A 126 -2.74 5.44 -13.06
C THR A 126 -2.98 6.62 -14.02
N ASP A 127 -4.17 7.22 -13.99
CA ASP A 127 -4.50 8.47 -14.71
C ASP A 127 -4.17 9.75 -13.90
N GLY A 128 -3.65 9.60 -12.67
CA GLY A 128 -3.22 10.69 -11.81
C GLY A 128 -4.27 11.21 -10.82
N HIS A 129 -5.51 10.73 -10.85
CA HIS A 129 -6.50 11.14 -9.84
C HIS A 129 -6.26 10.44 -8.49
N VAL A 130 -6.91 10.96 -7.44
CA VAL A 130 -6.83 10.41 -6.09
C VAL A 130 -8.25 10.29 -5.52
N GLU A 131 -8.53 9.17 -4.86
CA GLU A 131 -9.80 8.94 -4.18
C GLU A 131 -9.58 8.58 -2.70
N LEU A 132 -10.48 9.07 -1.84
CA LEU A 132 -10.51 8.74 -0.42
C LEU A 132 -11.47 7.56 -0.15
N TYR A 133 -10.90 6.48 0.38
CA TYR A 133 -11.62 5.29 0.82
C TYR A 133 -11.81 5.36 2.34
N LYS A 134 -13.00 5.82 2.75
CA LYS A 134 -13.42 5.79 4.16
C LYS A 134 -13.57 4.36 4.64
N ILE A 135 -13.04 4.10 5.84
CA ILE A 135 -13.24 2.86 6.58
C ILE A 135 -14.70 2.78 7.05
N ARG A 136 -15.28 1.59 6.96
CA ARG A 136 -16.68 1.33 7.32
C ARG A 136 -16.88 0.07 8.14
N ASP A 137 -15.99 -0.91 8.06
CA ASP A 137 -16.10 -2.13 8.84
C ASP A 137 -15.67 -1.85 10.30
N PRO A 138 -16.48 -2.23 11.31
CA PRO A 138 -16.11 -2.05 12.72
C PRO A 138 -14.77 -2.70 13.09
N ASP A 139 -14.42 -3.84 12.47
CA ASP A 139 -13.14 -4.52 12.71
C ASP A 139 -11.99 -3.65 12.21
N SER A 140 -12.14 -3.04 11.02
CA SER A 140 -11.20 -2.06 10.48
C SER A 140 -11.07 -0.83 11.38
N GLU A 141 -12.20 -0.26 11.82
CA GLU A 141 -12.20 0.95 12.66
C GLU A 141 -11.47 0.72 13.99
N ARG A 142 -11.77 -0.41 14.65
CA ARG A 142 -11.15 -0.76 15.93
C ARG A 142 -9.65 -0.96 15.75
N LEU A 143 -9.24 -1.75 14.76
CA LEU A 143 -7.84 -2.11 14.60
C LEU A 143 -7.02 -0.91 14.14
N PHE A 144 -7.45 -0.15 13.15
CA PHE A 144 -6.69 1.03 12.70
C PHE A 144 -6.59 2.16 13.74
N THR A 145 -7.49 2.20 14.73
CA THR A 145 -7.38 3.14 15.87
C THR A 145 -6.41 2.62 16.96
N LEU A 146 -6.30 1.31 17.13
CA LEU A 146 -5.47 0.67 18.17
C LEU A 146 -4.04 0.38 17.74
N THR A 147 -3.73 0.37 16.43
CA THR A 147 -2.41 -0.07 15.91
C THR A 147 -1.36 1.03 15.82
N GLN A 148 -1.60 2.24 16.35
CA GLN A 148 -0.53 3.24 16.45
C GLN A 148 0.63 2.66 17.29
N GLY A 149 1.66 2.14 16.62
CA GLY A 149 2.89 1.63 17.23
C GLY A 149 2.99 0.17 17.68
N THR A 150 2.00 -0.72 17.51
CA THR A 150 2.05 -2.06 18.16
C THR A 150 2.57 -3.22 17.30
N GLY A 151 2.73 -3.07 15.98
CA GLY A 151 3.38 -4.08 15.11
C GLY A 151 2.75 -5.48 15.10
N ALA A 152 1.56 -5.65 15.69
CA ALA A 152 0.89 -6.94 15.76
C ALA A 152 0.27 -7.29 14.40
N GLN A 153 0.49 -8.52 13.94
CA GLN A 153 -0.13 -9.05 12.72
C GLN A 153 -1.65 -9.10 12.91
N GLN A 154 -2.34 -8.21 12.20
CA GLN A 154 -3.79 -8.05 12.28
C GLN A 154 -4.49 -9.17 11.52
N THR A 155 -5.44 -9.86 12.16
CA THR A 155 -6.29 -10.84 11.47
C THR A 155 -7.61 -10.19 11.09
N PHE A 156 -7.81 -9.93 9.80
CA PHE A 156 -9.08 -9.45 9.26
C PHE A 156 -9.85 -10.60 8.61
N ARG A 157 -11.18 -10.59 8.77
CA ARG A 157 -12.05 -11.58 8.15
C ARG A 157 -12.15 -11.37 6.63
N PRO A 158 -12.23 -12.43 5.81
CA PRO A 158 -12.47 -12.34 4.36
C PRO A 158 -13.71 -11.53 3.97
N SER A 159 -14.73 -11.52 4.83
CA SER A 159 -15.98 -10.78 4.65
C SER A 159 -15.91 -9.30 5.03
N ASN A 160 -14.73 -8.78 5.42
CA ASN A 160 -14.56 -7.38 5.77
C ASN A 160 -14.85 -6.49 4.54
N ILE A 161 -15.75 -5.52 4.70
CA ILE A 161 -16.23 -4.73 3.57
C ILE A 161 -15.17 -3.78 3.00
N ASP A 162 -14.26 -3.28 3.83
CA ASP A 162 -13.17 -2.41 3.39
C ASP A 162 -12.12 -3.22 2.61
N TRP A 163 -11.88 -4.46 3.03
CA TRP A 163 -11.01 -5.41 2.33
C TRP A 163 -11.56 -5.77 0.95
N ILE A 164 -12.85 -6.14 0.88
CA ILE A 164 -13.51 -6.46 -0.40
C ILE A 164 -13.42 -5.26 -1.35
N ARG A 165 -13.67 -4.05 -0.84
CA ARG A 165 -13.59 -2.82 -1.63
C ARG A 165 -12.19 -2.57 -2.17
N LEU A 166 -11.14 -2.77 -1.36
CA LEU A 166 -9.74 -2.63 -1.81
C LEU A 166 -9.41 -3.65 -2.91
N LYS A 167 -9.79 -4.92 -2.74
CA LYS A 167 -9.57 -5.96 -3.75
C LYS A 167 -10.18 -5.60 -5.11
N GLN A 168 -11.40 -5.05 -5.12
CA GLN A 168 -12.13 -4.72 -6.35
C GLN A 168 -11.42 -3.70 -7.25
N VAL A 169 -10.58 -2.83 -6.67
CA VAL A 169 -9.85 -1.79 -7.41
C VAL A 169 -8.37 -2.09 -7.57
N THR A 170 -7.89 -3.23 -7.04
CA THR A 170 -6.46 -3.56 -7.03
C THR A 170 -5.98 -4.16 -8.35
N THR A 171 -6.80 -5.01 -8.97
CA THR A 171 -6.47 -5.72 -10.21
C THR A 171 -7.76 -6.10 -10.94
N THR A 172 -7.65 -6.44 -12.23
CA THR A 172 -8.74 -6.99 -13.02
C THR A 172 -8.61 -8.50 -13.18
N ARG A 173 -9.72 -9.17 -13.47
CA ARG A 173 -9.70 -10.52 -14.02
C ARG A 173 -9.34 -10.50 -15.51
#